data_AF-A0A832M2G1-F1
#
_entry.id   AF-A0A832M2G1-F1
#
_cell.length_a   1.000
_cell.length_b   1.000
_cell.length_c   1.000
_cell.angle_alpha   90.00
_cell.angle_beta   90.00
_cell.angle_gamma   90.00
#
_symmetry.space_group_name_H-M   'P 1'
#
loop_
_entity.id
_entity.type
_entity.pdbx_description
1 polymer ?
#
loop_
_entity_poly.entity_id
_entity_poly.type
_entity_poly.pdbx_seq_one_letter_code
_entity_poly.pdbx_strand_id
1 'polypeptide(L)'
;MKAPLAGLRVRIAELRVRGIGCEGCVLPGKEKILKLRGVRSVKVYGSLVEVEYDEGETGLEAIVKALEPFYLVAVESDRPVEHR
;
A
#
# COMPACT_ATOMS: atom_id res chain seq x y z
N MET A 1 0.60 0.96 -26.57
CA MET A 1 1.78 1.29 -25.74
C MET A 1 1.76 0.43 -24.47
N LYS A 2 2.24 -0.82 -24.57
CA LYS A 2 2.43 -1.72 -23.42
C LYS A 2 3.84 -1.46 -22.89
N ALA A 3 3.98 -0.93 -21.68
CA ALA A 3 5.28 -0.73 -21.07
C ALA A 3 6.02 -2.09 -20.94
N PRO A 4 7.32 -2.16 -21.25
CA PRO A 4 8.09 -3.39 -21.15
C PRO A 4 8.21 -3.80 -19.67
N LEU A 5 7.73 -5.00 -19.34
CA LEU A 5 7.84 -5.63 -18.03
C LEU A 5 9.28 -6.12 -17.81
N ALA A 6 10.22 -5.18 -17.72
CA ALA A 6 11.58 -5.48 -17.30
C ALA A 6 11.60 -5.58 -15.76
N GLY A 7 11.34 -6.78 -15.24
CA GLY A 7 11.69 -7.16 -13.87
C GLY A 7 11.04 -6.37 -12.74
N LEU A 8 9.73 -6.06 -12.82
CA LEU A 8 9.04 -5.43 -11.70
C LEU A 8 9.16 -6.32 -10.45
N ARG A 9 9.78 -5.80 -9.41
CA ARG A 9 9.85 -6.44 -8.09
C ARG A 9 8.61 -6.04 -7.32
N VAL A 10 7.46 -6.47 -7.83
CA VAL A 10 6.17 -6.17 -7.21
C VAL A 10 6.07 -6.94 -5.90
N ARG A 11 5.67 -6.24 -4.84
CA ARG A 11 5.36 -6.78 -3.54
C ARG A 11 3.95 -6.38 -3.15
N ILE A 12 3.31 -7.25 -2.39
CA ILE A 12 2.04 -6.99 -1.74
C ILE A 12 2.30 -6.90 -0.24
N ALA A 13 1.94 -5.76 0.34
CA ALA A 13 1.89 -5.59 1.77
C ALA A 13 0.45 -5.54 2.27
N GLU A 14 0.19 -6.32 3.30
CA GLU A 14 -1.07 -6.33 4.04
C GLU A 14 -0.87 -5.49 5.30
N LEU A 15 -1.60 -4.38 5.37
CA LEU A 15 -1.50 -3.36 6.41
C LEU A 15 -2.84 -3.27 7.14
N ARG A 16 -2.82 -3.42 8.45
CA ARG A 16 -3.98 -3.16 9.29
C ARG A 16 -3.96 -1.73 9.78
N VAL A 17 -4.99 -0.98 9.43
CA VAL A 17 -5.14 0.43 9.81
C VAL A 17 -6.22 0.59 10.88
N ARG A 18 -5.90 1.35 11.92
CA ARG A 18 -6.86 1.72 12.97
C ARG A 18 -6.98 3.24 13.01
N GLY A 19 -8.18 3.74 12.69
CA GLY A 19 -8.44 5.18 12.61
C GLY A 19 -8.32 5.87 13.96
N ILE A 20 -7.63 7.01 13.97
CA ILE A 20 -7.61 7.93 15.10
C ILE A 20 -8.78 8.90 14.88
N GLY A 21 -9.97 8.59 15.40
CA GLY A 21 -11.01 9.61 15.61
C GLY A 21 -12.19 9.69 14.63
N CYS A 22 -12.31 8.84 13.61
CA CYS A 22 -13.60 8.71 12.91
C CYS A 22 -13.80 7.31 12.35
N GLU A 23 -14.91 6.70 12.74
CA GLU A 23 -15.38 5.39 12.29
C GLU A 23 -15.58 5.42 10.77
N GLY A 24 -14.64 4.84 10.00
CA GLY A 24 -14.98 4.28 8.69
C GLY A 24 -14.38 4.89 7.41
N CYS A 25 -13.52 5.91 7.43
CA CYS A 25 -12.94 6.43 6.18
C CYS A 25 -11.43 6.20 6.07
N VAL A 26 -11.05 5.14 5.35
CA VAL A 26 -9.67 4.88 4.87
C VAL A 26 -9.35 5.67 3.58
N LEU A 27 -10.32 6.44 3.08
CA LEU A 27 -10.27 7.20 1.84
C LEU A 27 -9.11 8.21 1.77
N PRO A 28 -8.91 9.12 2.76
CA PRO A 28 -7.85 10.12 2.66
C PRO A 28 -6.44 9.49 2.68
N GLY A 29 -6.24 8.40 3.43
CA GLY A 29 -5.02 7.60 3.36
C GLY A 29 -4.82 6.98 1.99
N LYS A 30 -5.84 6.26 1.51
CA LYS A 30 -5.83 5.56 0.21
C LYS A 30 -5.44 6.49 -0.95
N GLU A 31 -6.01 7.68 -1.04
CA GLU A 31 -5.65 8.64 -2.10
C GLU A 31 -4.19 9.08 -2.02
N LYS A 32 -3.61 9.15 -0.82
CA LYS A 32 -2.23 9.54 -0.61
C LYS A 32 -1.25 8.44 -1.02
N ILE A 33 -1.53 7.18 -0.67
CA ILE A 33 -0.72 6.04 -1.11
C ILE A 33 -0.88 5.77 -2.62
N LEU A 34 -2.06 5.97 -3.21
CA LEU A 34 -2.24 5.91 -4.68
C LEU A 34 -1.44 6.97 -5.45
N LYS A 35 -1.07 8.08 -4.80
CA LYS A 35 -0.22 9.12 -5.39
C LYS A 35 1.27 8.81 -5.28
N LEU A 36 1.67 7.79 -4.50
CA LEU A 36 3.07 7.40 -4.41
C LEU A 36 3.50 6.73 -5.71
N ARG A 37 4.64 7.17 -6.26
CA ARG A 37 5.31 6.49 -7.37
C ARG A 37 5.67 5.07 -6.93
N GLY A 38 5.49 4.08 -7.80
CA GLY A 38 5.68 2.67 -7.47
C GLY A 38 4.46 1.96 -6.87
N VAL A 39 3.45 2.67 -6.36
CA VAL A 39 2.20 2.02 -5.92
C VAL A 39 1.36 1.68 -7.15
N ARG A 40 1.09 0.39 -7.35
CA ARG A 40 0.28 -0.13 -8.46
C ARG A 40 -1.19 -0.22 -8.12
N SER A 41 -1.50 -0.70 -6.92
CA SER A 41 -2.88 -0.94 -6.52
C SER A 41 -3.04 -0.86 -5.01
N VAL A 42 -4.21 -0.44 -4.57
CA VAL A 42 -4.58 -0.37 -3.16
C VAL A 42 -6.00 -0.91 -3.00
N LYS A 43 -6.13 -2.03 -2.30
CA LYS A 43 -7.41 -2.61 -1.90
C LYS A 43 -7.64 -2.37 -0.42
N VAL A 44 -8.88 -2.08 -0.06
CA VAL A 44 -9.27 -1.77 1.32
C VAL A 44 -10.41 -2.69 1.71
N TYR A 45 -10.23 -3.42 2.80
CA TYR A 45 -11.15 -4.37 3.39
C TYR A 45 -11.48 -3.92 4.82
N GLY A 46 -12.21 -2.80 4.94
CA GLY A 46 -12.55 -2.20 6.22
C GLY A 46 -11.32 -1.65 6.95
N SER A 47 -10.77 -2.42 7.89
CA SER A 47 -9.55 -2.07 8.64
C SER A 47 -8.27 -2.70 8.07
N LEU A 48 -8.38 -3.57 7.08
CA LEU A 48 -7.23 -4.16 6.39
C LEU A 48 -7.03 -3.46 5.04
N VAL A 49 -5.79 -3.19 4.67
CA VAL A 49 -5.39 -2.49 3.45
C VAL A 49 -4.32 -3.33 2.77
N GLU A 50 -4.58 -3.78 1.57
CA GLU A 50 -3.62 -4.48 0.73
C GLU A 50 -3.03 -3.48 -0.27
N VAL A 51 -1.71 -3.30 -0.24
CA VAL A 51 -0.99 -2.38 -1.12
C VAL A 51 -0.06 -3.19 -2.01
N GLU A 52 -0.29 -3.13 -3.31
CA GLU A 52 0.62 -3.65 -4.33
C GLU A 52 1.56 -2.52 -4.76
N TYR A 53 2.86 -2.71 -4.56
CA TYR A 53 3.88 -1.70 -4.87
C TYR A 53 5.14 -2.33 -5.46
N ASP A 54 5.87 -1.56 -6.26
CA ASP A 54 7.17 -1.96 -6.79
C ASP A 54 8.29 -1.58 -5.81
N GLU A 55 9.02 -2.58 -5.30
CA GLU A 55 10.12 -2.37 -4.33
C GLU A 55 11.29 -1.56 -4.92
N GLY A 56 11.40 -1.48 -6.25
CA GLY A 56 12.41 -0.67 -6.93
C GLY A 56 12.08 0.83 -6.96
N GLU A 57 10.80 1.20 -6.84
CA GLU A 57 10.35 2.59 -6.81
C GLU A 57 9.92 3.08 -5.42
N THR A 58 9.29 2.23 -4.61
CA THR A 58 8.79 2.59 -3.28
C THR A 58 8.89 1.43 -2.29
N GLY A 59 9.02 1.75 -1.01
CA GLY A 59 9.14 0.76 0.06
C GLY A 59 7.95 0.77 1.00
N LEU A 60 7.82 -0.32 1.76
CA LEU A 60 6.82 -0.45 2.82
C LEU A 60 6.86 0.75 3.79
N GLU A 61 8.05 1.18 4.19
CA GLU A 61 8.23 2.34 5.09
C GLU A 61 7.63 3.64 4.54
N ALA A 62 7.75 3.88 3.22
CA ALA A 62 7.18 5.07 2.60
C ALA A 62 5.65 5.04 2.61
N ILE A 63 5.07 3.86 2.38
CA ILE A 63 3.63 3.61 2.44
C ILE A 63 3.11 3.79 3.87
N VAL A 64 3.81 3.22 4.85
CA VAL A 64 3.48 3.35 6.28
C VAL A 64 3.54 4.81 6.71
N LYS A 65 4.63 5.53 6.41
CA LYS A 65 4.77 6.97 6.73
C LYS A 65 3.67 7.84 6.12
N ALA A 66 3.18 7.49 4.94
CA ALA A 66 2.09 8.22 4.30
C ALA A 66 0.75 8.06 5.05
N LEU A 67 0.58 6.94 5.76
CA LEU A 67 -0.63 6.55 6.49
C LEU A 67 -0.57 6.86 8.00
N GLU A 68 0.61 6.80 8.63
CA GLU A 68 0.85 7.13 10.05
C GLU A 68 0.17 8.43 10.55
N PRO A 69 0.15 9.55 9.80
CA PRO A 69 -0.52 10.77 10.29
C PRO A 69 -2.05 10.67 10.34
N PHE A 70 -2.64 9.67 9.68
CA PHE A 70 -4.10 9.48 9.62
C PHE A 70 -4.56 8.23 10.39
N TYR A 71 -3.72 7.20 10.43
CA TYR A 71 -4.06 5.89 11.00
C TYR A 71 -2.87 5.31 11.75
N LEU A 72 -3.15 4.52 12.79
CA LEU A 72 -2.18 3.57 13.32
C LEU A 72 -2.07 2.41 12.33
N VAL A 73 -0.89 2.22 11.75
CA VAL A 73 -0.61 1.17 10.75
C VAL A 73 0.15 0.03 11.40
N ALA A 74 -0.35 -1.20 11.25
CA ALA A 74 0.35 -2.41 11.61
C ALA A 74 0.59 -3.24 10.34
N VAL A 75 1.82 -3.64 10.08
CA VAL A 75 2.15 -4.52 8.95
C VAL A 75 1.80 -5.95 9.37
N GLU A 76 0.85 -6.58 8.68
CA GLU A 76 0.53 -7.99 8.88
C GLU A 76 1.34 -8.90 7.96
N SER A 77 1.66 -8.45 6.75
CA SER A 77 2.47 -9.22 5.81
C SER A 77 3.15 -8.33 4.77
N ASP A 78 4.31 -8.77 4.28
CA ASP A 78 5.07 -8.21 3.17
C ASP A 78 5.58 -9.40 2.35
N ARG A 79 5.07 -9.57 1.12
CA ARG A 79 5.47 -10.69 0.26
C ARG A 79 5.63 -10.27 -1.20
N PRO A 80 6.67 -10.76 -1.90
CA PRO A 80 6.79 -10.56 -3.33
C PRO A 80 5.66 -11.28 -4.08
N VAL A 81 5.17 -10.67 -5.14
CA VAL A 81 4.17 -11.29 -6.03
C VAL A 81 4.90 -12.22 -6.99
N GLU A 82 4.79 -13.52 -6.76
CA GLU A 82 5.22 -14.50 -7.76
C GLU A 82 4.24 -14.50 -8.93
N HIS A 83 4.66 -13.88 -10.04
CA HIS A 83 3.95 -13.99 -11.30
C HIS A 83 4.32 -15.34 -11.93
N ARG A 84 3.46 -16.35 -11.75
CA ARG A 84 3.60 -17.66 -12.41
C ARG A 84 3.20 -17.58 -13.87
#